data_AF-A0A7I8D537-F1
#
_entry.id   AF-A0A7I8D537-F1
#
_cell.length_a   1.000
_cell.length_b   1.000
_cell.length_c   1.000
_cell.angle_alpha   90.00
_cell.angle_beta   90.00
_cell.angle_gamma   90.00
#
_symmetry.space_group_name_H-M   'P 1'
#
loop_
_entity.id
_entity.type
_entity.pdbx_description
1 polymer ?
#
loop_
_entity_poly.entity_id
_entity_poly.type
_entity_poly.pdbx_seq_one_letter_code
_entity_poly.pdbx_strand_id
1 'polypeptide(L)'
;MEFYPGVCPECGKELQVPDERGTVRCMFCGEPISASEAIALAFQKDEGKMGDVNATLDQAERLLEGYLVQGDGTAKGFKRKDYPELFEQYVNRLQESVQYINVLETRMPENHELGCLYAQRFMARIMEHYHRSQQRGDKERVTNDYALFLVCYVVPALVKVGRPWSDQAADRMIELWNEEHPKRKLGKSSYEQLAGGFNQRRWCFITTAVCDTLGRPDDCYELNAFRRFRDGWLSQQPDGAELINEYYVLAPMLVERMKQSGRCGEISRELWEGPLSRCLTFLEEGKEEQCRRQYVEMVRGLQNRLF
;
A
#
# COMPACT_ATOMS: atom_id res chain seq x y z
N MET A 1 -28.63 12.00 -16.86
CA MET A 1 -29.14 10.72 -17.39
C MET A 1 -28.09 10.25 -18.37
N GLU A 2 -27.24 9.33 -17.94
CA GLU A 2 -26.13 8.79 -18.75
C GLU A 2 -26.65 7.65 -19.63
N PHE A 3 -26.08 7.50 -20.83
CA PHE A 3 -26.46 6.49 -21.80
C PHE A 3 -25.24 5.64 -22.15
N TYR A 4 -25.45 4.33 -22.24
CA TYR A 4 -24.44 3.33 -22.52
C TYR A 4 -24.74 2.61 -23.83
N PRO A 5 -23.71 2.22 -24.60
CA PRO A 5 -23.90 1.36 -25.76
C PRO A 5 -24.44 -0.02 -25.32
N GLY A 6 -25.45 -0.51 -26.02
CA GLY A 6 -26.10 -1.79 -25.78
C GLY A 6 -26.50 -2.48 -27.08
N VAL A 7 -26.74 -3.79 -27.04
CA VAL A 7 -27.23 -4.59 -28.17
C VAL A 7 -28.55 -5.22 -27.78
N CYS A 8 -29.57 -5.05 -28.61
CA CYS A 8 -30.89 -5.62 -28.32
C CYS A 8 -30.83 -7.15 -28.36
N PRO A 9 -31.25 -7.87 -27.30
CA PRO A 9 -31.29 -9.34 -27.29
C PRO A 9 -32.17 -9.94 -28.39
N GLU A 10 -33.29 -9.28 -28.70
CA GLU A 10 -34.29 -9.80 -29.63
C GLU A 10 -33.91 -9.61 -31.12
N CYS A 11 -33.32 -8.46 -31.46
CA CYS A 11 -33.03 -8.13 -32.87
C CYS A 11 -31.54 -7.93 -33.18
N GLY A 12 -30.66 -7.98 -32.18
CA GLY A 12 -29.21 -7.91 -32.34
C GLY A 12 -28.64 -6.58 -32.82
N LYS A 13 -29.48 -5.53 -32.91
CA LYS A 13 -29.08 -4.16 -33.31
C LYS A 13 -28.48 -3.39 -32.14
N GLU A 14 -27.51 -2.54 -32.44
CA GLU A 14 -26.87 -1.63 -31.49
C GLU A 14 -27.79 -0.44 -31.17
N LEU A 15 -27.86 -0.06 -29.89
CA LEU A 15 -28.66 1.04 -29.38
C LEU A 15 -27.97 1.74 -28.20
N GLN A 16 -28.43 2.93 -27.86
CA GLN A 16 -28.01 3.66 -26.66
C GLN A 16 -29.06 3.44 -25.56
N VAL A 17 -28.62 2.99 -24.40
CA VAL A 17 -29.48 2.56 -23.30
C VAL A 17 -29.19 3.38 -22.05
N PRO A 18 -30.18 3.99 -21.39
CA PRO A 18 -29.93 4.76 -20.16
C PRO A 18 -29.43 3.88 -19.02
N ASP A 19 -28.60 4.42 -18.12
CA ASP A 19 -28.00 3.74 -16.94
C ASP A 19 -29.01 3.23 -15.89
N GLU A 20 -30.28 3.55 -16.09
CA GLU A 20 -31.33 3.16 -15.18
C GLU A 20 -31.56 1.65 -15.37
N ARG A 21 -31.14 0.85 -14.38
CA ARG A 21 -31.30 -0.61 -14.30
C ARG A 21 -32.77 -1.01 -14.32
N GLY A 22 -33.40 -0.92 -15.48
CA GLY A 22 -34.82 -1.12 -15.71
C GLY A 22 -35.11 -1.66 -17.10
N THR A 23 -36.40 -1.83 -17.38
CA THR A 23 -36.89 -2.30 -18.68
C THR A 23 -37.10 -1.12 -19.61
N VAL A 24 -36.47 -1.17 -20.78
CA VAL A 24 -36.54 -0.15 -21.83
C VAL A 24 -37.08 -0.79 -23.10
N ARG A 25 -37.80 -0.04 -23.95
CA ARG A 25 -38.26 -0.58 -25.23
C ARG A 25 -37.20 -0.38 -26.30
N CYS A 26 -36.89 -1.44 -27.05
CA CYS A 26 -36.01 -1.33 -28.20
C CYS A 26 -36.63 -0.43 -29.27
N MET A 27 -35.90 0.59 -29.70
CA MET A 27 -36.38 1.52 -30.73
C MET A 27 -36.47 0.91 -32.14
N PHE A 28 -35.92 -0.28 -32.36
CA PHE A 28 -35.90 -0.94 -33.67
C PHE A 28 -36.95 -2.04 -33.82
N CYS A 29 -37.16 -2.87 -32.80
CA CYS A 29 -38.14 -3.97 -32.84
C CYS A 29 -39.36 -3.74 -31.94
N GLY A 30 -39.34 -2.74 -31.06
CA GLY A 30 -40.47 -2.41 -30.18
C GLY A 30 -40.61 -3.29 -28.93
N GLU A 31 -39.82 -4.37 -28.84
CA GLU A 31 -39.85 -5.30 -27.71
C GLU A 31 -39.27 -4.67 -26.42
N PRO A 32 -39.85 -4.99 -25.24
CA PRO A 32 -39.29 -4.61 -23.96
C PRO A 32 -38.02 -5.43 -23.69
N ILE A 33 -36.92 -4.74 -23.45
CA ILE A 33 -35.61 -5.33 -23.21
C ILE A 33 -35.04 -4.84 -21.88
N SER A 34 -34.26 -5.70 -21.22
CA SER A 34 -33.54 -5.31 -20.02
C SER A 34 -32.34 -4.44 -20.39
N ALA A 35 -32.21 -3.25 -19.77
CA ALA A 35 -31.10 -2.35 -20.04
C ALA A 35 -29.74 -2.99 -19.71
N SER A 36 -29.67 -3.73 -18.60
CA SER A 36 -28.45 -4.42 -18.16
C SER A 36 -28.05 -5.58 -19.08
N GLU A 37 -29.04 -6.30 -19.63
CA GLU A 37 -28.81 -7.41 -20.55
C GLU A 37 -28.34 -6.90 -21.92
N ALA A 38 -28.93 -5.81 -22.41
CA ALA A 38 -28.52 -5.20 -23.66
C ALA A 38 -27.09 -4.66 -23.59
N ILE A 39 -26.73 -4.03 -22.48
CA ILE A 39 -25.36 -3.59 -22.20
C ILE A 39 -24.42 -4.80 -22.12
N ALA A 40 -24.80 -5.88 -21.43
CA ALA A 40 -24.02 -7.11 -21.34
C ALA A 40 -23.76 -7.78 -22.71
N LEU A 41 -24.76 -7.78 -23.61
CA LEU A 41 -24.62 -8.35 -24.95
C LEU A 41 -23.73 -7.52 -25.87
N ALA A 42 -23.72 -6.20 -25.71
CA ALA A 42 -22.74 -5.34 -26.40
C ALA A 42 -21.31 -5.74 -26.00
N PHE A 43 -21.09 -6.04 -24.71
CA PHE A 43 -19.80 -6.52 -24.22
C PHE A 43 -19.44 -7.95 -24.67
N GLN A 44 -20.41 -8.78 -25.08
CA GLN A 44 -20.17 -10.14 -25.58
C GLN A 44 -19.84 -10.18 -27.08
N LYS A 45 -20.27 -9.18 -27.87
CA LYS A 45 -19.98 -9.11 -29.31
C LYS A 45 -18.54 -8.66 -29.64
N ASP A 46 -17.80 -8.17 -28.64
CA ASP A 46 -16.40 -7.73 -28.72
C ASP A 46 -15.38 -8.88 -28.53
N GLU A 47 -15.76 -10.12 -28.87
CA GLU A 47 -14.87 -11.29 -28.84
C GLU A 47 -13.83 -11.24 -29.97
N GLY A 48 -12.71 -10.54 -29.72
CA GLY A 48 -11.60 -10.43 -30.65
C GLY A 48 -10.27 -9.97 -30.03
N LYS A 49 -9.55 -10.90 -29.38
CA LYS A 49 -8.11 -10.85 -28.99
C LYS A 49 -7.74 -9.90 -27.85
N MET A 50 -6.57 -10.17 -27.25
CA MET A 50 -5.74 -9.41 -26.27
C MET A 50 -5.91 -7.87 -26.16
N GLY A 51 -6.54 -7.20 -27.13
CA GLY A 51 -6.96 -5.80 -27.07
C GLY A 51 -8.03 -5.51 -26.00
N ASP A 52 -8.98 -6.42 -25.74
CA ASP A 52 -10.03 -6.23 -24.70
C ASP A 52 -9.45 -6.24 -23.27
N VAL A 53 -8.50 -7.16 -23.01
CA VAL A 53 -7.79 -7.23 -21.72
C VAL A 53 -6.98 -5.96 -21.47
N ASN A 54 -6.23 -5.50 -22.48
CA ASN A 54 -5.43 -4.29 -22.36
C ASN A 54 -6.29 -3.02 -22.23
N ALA A 55 -7.41 -2.93 -22.94
CA ALA A 55 -8.35 -1.81 -22.82
C ALA A 55 -9.04 -1.79 -21.45
N THR A 56 -9.37 -2.97 -20.92
CA THR A 56 -9.94 -3.11 -19.58
C THR A 56 -8.92 -2.73 -18.49
N LEU A 57 -7.65 -3.12 -18.67
CA LEU A 57 -6.55 -2.69 -17.79
C LEU A 57 -6.25 -1.19 -17.93
N ASP A 58 -6.29 -0.62 -19.14
CA ASP A 58 -6.15 0.82 -19.38
C ASP A 58 -7.23 1.59 -18.61
N GLN A 59 -8.47 1.10 -18.64
CA GLN A 59 -9.59 1.70 -17.94
C GLN A 59 -9.42 1.60 -16.41
N ALA A 60 -9.01 0.43 -15.91
CA ALA A 60 -8.69 0.23 -14.50
C ALA A 60 -7.58 1.19 -14.02
N GLU A 61 -6.57 1.42 -14.84
CA GLU A 61 -5.45 2.31 -14.53
C GLU A 61 -5.80 3.80 -14.61
N ARG A 62 -6.64 4.22 -15.57
CA ARG A 62 -7.10 5.61 -15.69
C ARG A 62 -7.79 6.10 -14.41
N LEU A 63 -8.55 5.22 -13.76
CA LEU A 63 -9.23 5.51 -12.50
C LEU A 63 -8.26 5.79 -11.35
N LEU A 64 -7.00 5.37 -11.48
CA LEU A 64 -5.95 5.54 -10.47
C LEU A 64 -4.99 6.71 -10.78
N GLU A 65 -5.01 7.28 -12.00
CA GLU A 65 -4.14 8.39 -12.42
C GLU A 65 -4.24 9.64 -11.54
N GLY A 66 -5.46 9.99 -11.13
CA GLY A 66 -5.71 11.18 -10.31
C GLY A 66 -4.97 11.16 -8.98
N TYR A 67 -4.71 9.97 -8.43
CA TYR A 67 -4.05 9.76 -7.13
C TYR A 67 -2.54 9.56 -7.23
N LEU A 68 -2.04 9.21 -8.42
CA LEU A 68 -0.61 9.22 -8.69
C LEU A 68 -0.09 10.66 -8.83
N VAL A 69 -0.87 11.53 -9.48
CA VAL A 69 -0.46 12.89 -9.88
C VAL A 69 -0.77 13.96 -8.82
N GLN A 70 -1.82 13.78 -8.02
CA GLN A 70 -2.06 14.64 -6.86
C GLN A 70 -1.21 14.12 -5.71
N GLY A 71 -0.24 14.91 -5.27
CA GLY A 71 0.62 14.59 -4.12
C GLY A 71 -0.12 14.68 -2.77
N ASP A 72 -1.28 14.03 -2.65
CA ASP A 72 -1.99 13.78 -1.40
C ASP A 72 -1.60 12.43 -0.77
N GLY A 73 -1.00 11.52 -1.55
CA GLY A 73 -0.40 10.25 -1.07
C GLY A 73 1.09 10.32 -0.67
N THR A 74 1.78 11.43 -0.90
CA THR A 74 3.24 11.55 -0.67
C THR A 74 3.53 12.41 0.56
N ALA A 75 3.49 11.81 1.75
CA ALA A 75 3.97 12.31 3.06
C ALA A 75 3.48 13.69 3.58
N LYS A 76 2.98 14.60 2.74
CA LYS A 76 2.44 15.90 3.10
C LYS A 76 1.05 15.73 3.69
N GLY A 77 1.01 15.49 4.99
CA GLY A 77 -0.25 15.43 5.74
C GLY A 77 -0.63 14.04 6.24
N PHE A 78 0.24 13.03 6.12
CA PHE A 78 0.04 11.76 6.82
C PHE A 78 0.05 12.01 8.32
N LYS A 79 -1.16 12.04 8.91
CA LYS A 79 -1.35 12.05 10.35
C LYS A 79 -1.97 10.72 10.73
N ARG A 80 -1.42 10.08 11.75
CA ARG A 80 -1.90 8.80 12.30
C ARG A 80 -3.41 8.74 12.49
N LYS A 81 -4.01 9.83 12.96
CA LYS A 81 -5.46 9.94 13.20
C LYS A 81 -6.30 9.93 11.92
N ASP A 82 -5.73 10.35 10.80
CA ASP A 82 -6.42 10.52 9.52
C ASP A 82 -6.19 9.28 8.62
N TYR A 83 -5.23 8.41 8.94
CA TYR A 83 -4.90 7.22 8.13
C TYR A 83 -6.07 6.26 7.90
N PRO A 84 -6.90 5.88 8.90
CA PRO A 84 -8.05 5.00 8.63
C PRO A 84 -8.99 5.57 7.57
N GLU A 85 -9.30 6.87 7.67
CA GLU A 85 -10.18 7.55 6.74
C GLU A 85 -9.54 7.67 5.35
N LEU A 86 -8.29 8.09 5.27
CA LEU A 86 -7.54 8.19 4.01
C LEU A 86 -7.38 6.83 3.33
N PHE A 87 -7.15 5.78 4.11
CA PHE A 87 -7.04 4.42 3.60
C PHE A 87 -8.39 3.92 3.08
N GLU A 88 -9.50 4.16 3.78
CA GLU A 88 -10.83 3.82 3.27
C GLU A 88 -11.18 4.60 2.00
N GLN A 89 -10.86 5.90 1.92
CA GLN A 89 -11.01 6.68 0.69
C GLN A 89 -10.22 6.09 -0.47
N TYR A 90 -8.98 5.66 -0.21
CA TYR A 90 -8.15 4.99 -1.20
C TYR A 90 -8.76 3.65 -1.65
N VAL A 91 -9.19 2.81 -0.71
CA VAL A 91 -9.82 1.51 -1.00
C VAL A 91 -11.09 1.67 -1.82
N ASN A 92 -11.96 2.64 -1.49
CA ASN A 92 -13.20 2.89 -2.21
C ASN A 92 -12.95 3.25 -3.67
N ARG A 93 -11.89 4.02 -3.96
CA ARG A 93 -11.49 4.34 -5.33
C ARG A 93 -10.84 3.16 -6.04
N LEU A 94 -9.98 2.41 -5.34
CA LEU A 94 -9.41 1.19 -5.88
C LEU A 94 -10.50 0.16 -6.23
N GLN A 95 -11.62 0.13 -5.50
CA GLN A 95 -12.74 -0.77 -5.82
C GLN A 95 -13.25 -0.56 -7.25
N GLU A 96 -13.24 0.67 -7.78
CA GLU A 96 -13.67 0.93 -9.15
C GLU A 96 -12.72 0.24 -10.16
N SER A 97 -11.40 0.27 -9.94
CA SER A 97 -10.45 -0.46 -10.79
C SER A 97 -10.56 -1.98 -10.61
N VAL A 98 -10.75 -2.43 -9.37
CA VAL A 98 -10.90 -3.85 -9.00
C VAL A 98 -12.09 -4.50 -9.70
N GLN A 99 -13.18 -3.77 -9.93
CA GLN A 99 -14.35 -4.30 -10.65
C GLN A 99 -13.99 -4.72 -12.08
N TYR A 100 -13.18 -3.93 -12.80
CA TYR A 100 -12.70 -4.28 -14.13
C TYR A 100 -11.83 -5.56 -14.11
N ILE A 101 -10.97 -5.70 -13.11
CA ILE A 101 -10.12 -6.89 -13.00
C ILE A 101 -10.94 -8.13 -12.61
N ASN A 102 -11.98 -7.98 -11.78
CA ASN A 102 -12.87 -9.09 -11.43
C ASN A 102 -13.67 -9.59 -12.64
N VAL A 103 -14.06 -8.69 -13.56
CA VAL A 103 -14.66 -9.08 -14.84
C VAL A 103 -13.67 -9.91 -15.66
N LEU A 104 -12.40 -9.50 -15.72
CA LEU A 104 -11.35 -10.25 -16.41
C LEU A 104 -11.07 -11.61 -15.76
N GLU A 105 -11.02 -11.70 -14.43
CA GLU A 105 -10.86 -12.96 -13.69
C GLU A 105 -11.99 -13.95 -14.03
N THR A 106 -13.23 -13.45 -14.12
CA THR A 106 -14.39 -14.28 -14.47
C THR A 106 -14.34 -14.78 -15.92
N ARG A 107 -13.86 -13.93 -16.84
CA ARG A 107 -13.68 -14.27 -18.25
C ARG A 107 -12.49 -15.20 -18.49
N MET A 108 -11.49 -15.16 -17.61
CA MET A 108 -10.23 -15.88 -17.74
C MET A 108 -9.85 -16.62 -16.45
N PRO A 109 -10.65 -17.60 -16.00
CA PRO A 109 -10.44 -18.27 -14.70
C PRO A 109 -9.12 -19.07 -14.64
N GLU A 110 -8.57 -19.46 -15.79
CA GLU A 110 -7.29 -20.18 -15.89
C GLU A 110 -6.08 -19.25 -16.13
N ASN A 111 -6.29 -17.94 -16.20
CA ASN A 111 -5.20 -16.99 -16.39
C ASN A 111 -4.50 -16.71 -15.06
N HIS A 112 -3.51 -17.55 -14.76
CA HIS A 112 -2.67 -17.46 -13.58
C HIS A 112 -1.74 -16.24 -13.58
N GLU A 113 -1.72 -15.41 -14.62
CA GLU A 113 -0.84 -14.24 -14.73
C GLU A 113 -1.59 -12.90 -14.65
N LEU A 114 -2.92 -12.91 -14.50
CA LEU A 114 -3.73 -11.68 -14.46
C LEU A 114 -3.25 -10.69 -13.39
N GLY A 115 -2.92 -11.18 -12.19
CA GLY A 115 -2.40 -10.35 -11.11
C GLY A 115 -1.01 -9.78 -11.43
N CYS A 116 -0.13 -10.60 -12.03
CA CYS A 116 1.18 -10.16 -12.50
C CYS A 116 1.07 -9.06 -13.58
N LEU A 117 0.18 -9.23 -14.54
CA LEU A 117 -0.04 -8.27 -15.63
C LEU A 117 -0.58 -6.94 -15.09
N TYR A 118 -1.57 -6.98 -14.20
CA TYR A 118 -2.10 -5.79 -13.53
C TYR A 118 -1.01 -5.08 -12.71
N ALA A 119 -0.22 -5.83 -11.94
CA ALA A 119 0.87 -5.27 -11.14
C ALA A 119 1.95 -4.60 -12.00
N GLN A 120 2.38 -5.24 -13.09
CA GLN A 120 3.39 -4.68 -13.99
C GLN A 120 2.94 -3.35 -14.58
N ARG A 121 1.70 -3.29 -15.07
CA ARG A 121 1.20 -2.07 -15.71
C ARG A 121 0.96 -0.96 -14.69
N PHE A 122 0.34 -1.25 -13.55
CA PHE A 122 0.14 -0.24 -12.52
C PHE A 122 1.48 0.27 -11.95
N MET A 123 2.45 -0.62 -11.70
CA MET A 123 3.80 -0.22 -11.28
C MET A 123 4.50 0.62 -12.34
N ALA A 124 4.38 0.30 -13.63
CA ALA A 124 4.98 1.12 -14.69
C ALA A 124 4.51 2.59 -14.60
N ARG A 125 3.23 2.83 -14.30
CA ARG A 125 2.68 4.19 -14.12
C ARG A 125 3.20 4.87 -12.86
N ILE A 126 3.26 4.14 -11.75
CA ILE A 126 3.84 4.61 -10.48
C ILE A 126 5.30 5.01 -10.70
N MET A 127 6.08 4.16 -11.37
CA MET A 127 7.50 4.38 -11.64
C MET A 127 7.73 5.54 -12.61
N GLU A 128 6.88 5.71 -13.62
CA GLU A 128 6.92 6.88 -14.51
C GLU A 128 6.72 8.19 -13.73
N HIS A 129 5.77 8.22 -12.79
CA HIS A 129 5.55 9.39 -11.95
C HIS A 129 6.69 9.61 -10.94
N TYR A 130 7.22 8.52 -10.37
CA TYR A 130 8.39 8.54 -9.49
C TYR A 130 9.62 9.13 -10.19
N HIS A 131 9.98 8.64 -11.38
CA HIS A 131 11.15 9.15 -12.14
C HIS A 131 10.98 10.63 -12.51
N ARG A 132 9.77 11.06 -12.88
CA ARG A 132 9.48 12.49 -13.11
C ARG A 132 9.62 13.33 -11.83
N SER A 133 9.17 12.79 -10.70
CA SER A 133 9.26 13.46 -9.39
C SER A 133 10.70 13.56 -8.88
N GLN A 134 11.51 12.52 -9.09
CA GLN A 134 12.94 12.46 -8.75
C GLN A 134 13.76 13.56 -9.45
N GLN A 135 13.39 13.94 -10.68
CA GLN A 135 14.07 15.00 -11.42
C GLN A 135 13.80 16.41 -10.87
N ARG A 136 12.72 16.59 -10.11
CA ARG A 136 12.24 17.90 -9.63
C ARG A 136 12.38 18.09 -8.12
N GLY A 137 12.68 17.03 -7.37
CA GLY A 137 12.68 17.03 -5.91
C GLY A 137 13.89 16.33 -5.32
N ASP A 138 13.95 16.32 -3.99
CA ASP A 138 14.97 15.57 -3.27
C ASP A 138 14.83 14.06 -3.53
N LYS A 139 15.92 13.45 -3.99
CA LYS A 139 15.96 12.05 -4.41
C LYS A 139 15.54 11.11 -3.29
N GLU A 140 16.05 11.33 -2.10
CA GLU A 140 15.84 10.44 -0.98
C GLU A 140 14.41 10.54 -0.44
N ARG A 141 13.91 11.78 -0.31
CA ARG A 141 12.54 12.05 0.10
C ARG A 141 11.54 11.46 -0.88
N VAL A 142 11.73 11.69 -2.19
CA VAL A 142 10.80 11.18 -3.21
C VAL A 142 10.80 9.64 -3.20
N THR A 143 11.94 8.96 -3.04
CA THR A 143 11.94 7.49 -2.92
C THR A 143 11.19 7.03 -1.67
N ASN A 144 11.31 7.73 -0.55
CA ASN A 144 10.61 7.38 0.69
C ASN A 144 9.09 7.60 0.58
N ASP A 145 8.67 8.68 -0.07
CA ASP A 145 7.24 8.98 -0.26
C ASP A 145 6.52 7.88 -1.05
N TYR A 146 7.17 7.35 -2.10
CA TYR A 146 6.60 6.30 -2.95
C TYR A 146 6.68 4.92 -2.28
N ALA A 147 7.76 4.63 -1.57
CA ALA A 147 7.87 3.45 -0.72
C ALA A 147 6.71 3.40 0.29
N LEU A 148 6.45 4.52 0.96
CA LEU A 148 5.36 4.66 1.92
C LEU A 148 4.00 4.50 1.25
N PHE A 149 3.79 5.14 0.10
CA PHE A 149 2.55 4.99 -0.66
C PHE A 149 2.25 3.52 -1.01
N LEU A 150 3.25 2.79 -1.51
CA LEU A 150 3.12 1.38 -1.84
C LEU A 150 2.80 0.53 -0.62
N VAL A 151 3.55 0.69 0.48
CA VAL A 151 3.42 -0.16 1.67
C VAL A 151 2.21 0.19 2.54
N CYS A 152 1.75 1.45 2.55
CA CYS A 152 0.62 1.88 3.39
C CYS A 152 -0.72 1.93 2.67
N TYR A 153 -0.75 2.06 1.34
CA TYR A 153 -1.98 2.19 0.57
C TYR A 153 -2.13 1.08 -0.46
N VAL A 154 -1.22 1.02 -1.44
CA VAL A 154 -1.39 0.13 -2.61
C VAL A 154 -1.42 -1.35 -2.21
N VAL A 155 -0.36 -1.83 -1.55
CA VAL A 155 -0.21 -3.23 -1.16
C VAL A 155 -1.30 -3.65 -0.16
N PRO A 156 -1.56 -2.91 0.94
CA PRO A 156 -2.61 -3.28 1.88
C PRO A 156 -4.01 -3.27 1.27
N ALA A 157 -4.29 -2.37 0.32
CA ALA A 157 -5.58 -2.33 -0.36
C ALA A 157 -5.77 -3.54 -1.28
N LEU A 158 -4.72 -3.98 -1.99
CA LEU A 158 -4.75 -5.22 -2.78
C LEU A 158 -4.91 -6.47 -1.92
N VAL A 159 -4.26 -6.51 -0.75
CA VAL A 159 -4.47 -7.57 0.25
C VAL A 159 -5.92 -7.56 0.75
N LYS A 160 -6.49 -6.37 1.00
CA LYS A 160 -7.88 -6.21 1.47
C LYS A 160 -8.93 -6.66 0.43
N VAL A 161 -8.60 -6.67 -0.87
CA VAL A 161 -9.50 -7.23 -1.91
C VAL A 161 -9.74 -8.73 -1.69
N GLY A 162 -8.74 -9.47 -1.18
CA GLY A 162 -8.90 -10.87 -0.78
C GLY A 162 -9.16 -11.84 -1.92
N ARG A 163 -8.63 -11.58 -3.13
CA ARG A 163 -8.74 -12.47 -4.30
C ARG A 163 -7.37 -12.99 -4.74
N PRO A 164 -7.30 -14.16 -5.41
CA PRO A 164 -6.03 -14.74 -5.85
C PRO A 164 -5.20 -13.78 -6.74
N TRP A 165 -5.84 -13.10 -7.70
CA TRP A 165 -5.14 -12.15 -8.57
C TRP A 165 -4.64 -10.92 -7.79
N SER A 166 -5.36 -10.48 -6.74
CA SER A 166 -5.00 -9.27 -5.99
C SER A 166 -3.83 -9.54 -5.05
N ASP A 167 -3.78 -10.75 -4.46
CA ASP A 167 -2.65 -11.21 -3.68
C ASP A 167 -1.39 -11.36 -4.55
N GLN A 168 -1.52 -12.00 -5.72
CA GLN A 168 -0.45 -12.11 -6.70
C GLN A 168 0.04 -10.72 -7.16
N ALA A 169 -0.88 -9.78 -7.38
CA ALA A 169 -0.52 -8.43 -7.77
C ALA A 169 0.30 -7.74 -6.66
N ALA A 170 -0.13 -7.85 -5.40
CA ALA A 170 0.60 -7.29 -4.27
C ALA A 170 2.04 -7.82 -4.17
N ASP A 171 2.23 -9.14 -4.32
CA ASP A 171 3.55 -9.76 -4.31
C ASP A 171 4.40 -9.25 -5.48
N ARG A 172 3.83 -9.22 -6.70
CA ARG A 172 4.57 -8.77 -7.89
C ARG A 172 4.96 -7.30 -7.82
N MET A 173 4.15 -6.43 -7.22
CA MET A 173 4.51 -5.01 -7.03
C MET A 173 5.71 -4.83 -6.13
N ILE A 174 5.80 -5.62 -5.05
CA ILE A 174 6.93 -5.60 -4.13
C ILE A 174 8.20 -6.08 -4.83
N GLU A 175 8.11 -7.15 -5.61
CA GLU A 175 9.22 -7.64 -6.42
C GLU A 175 9.75 -6.56 -7.37
N LEU A 176 8.86 -5.94 -8.16
CA LEU A 176 9.21 -4.89 -9.11
C LEU A 176 9.90 -3.70 -8.42
N TRP A 177 9.38 -3.25 -7.27
CA TRP A 177 10.03 -2.20 -6.50
C TRP A 177 11.41 -2.63 -6.01
N ASN A 178 11.54 -3.85 -5.48
CA ASN A 178 12.77 -4.38 -4.89
C ASN A 178 13.89 -4.64 -5.92
N GLU A 179 13.51 -5.00 -7.15
CA GLU A 179 14.40 -5.12 -8.30
C GLU A 179 15.03 -3.76 -8.64
N GLU A 180 14.23 -2.69 -8.69
CA GLU A 180 14.71 -1.34 -8.99
C GLU A 180 15.41 -0.67 -7.79
N HIS A 181 15.02 -1.01 -6.56
CA HIS A 181 15.52 -0.42 -5.32
C HIS A 181 16.16 -1.47 -4.39
N PRO A 182 17.28 -2.11 -4.77
CA PRO A 182 17.88 -3.21 -3.99
C PRO A 182 18.35 -2.79 -2.60
N LYS A 183 18.63 -1.50 -2.40
CA LYS A 183 19.00 -0.89 -1.11
C LYS A 183 17.80 -0.54 -0.21
N ARG A 184 16.56 -0.55 -0.73
CA ARG A 184 15.34 -0.18 -0.01
C ARG A 184 14.20 -1.14 -0.36
N LYS A 185 14.29 -2.37 0.15
CA LYS A 185 13.35 -3.45 -0.19
C LYS A 185 12.07 -3.40 0.64
N LEU A 186 10.92 -3.32 -0.01
CA LEU A 186 9.61 -3.43 0.63
C LEU A 186 9.26 -4.88 0.98
N GLY A 187 8.33 -5.01 1.93
CA GLY A 187 7.66 -6.27 2.28
C GLY A 187 6.14 -6.11 2.20
N LYS A 188 5.43 -7.24 2.20
CA LYS A 188 3.95 -7.28 2.13
C LYS A 188 3.36 -7.01 3.51
N SER A 189 2.31 -6.19 3.58
CA SER A 189 1.61 -5.85 4.82
C SER A 189 0.12 -5.61 4.54
N SER A 190 -0.75 -6.02 5.47
CA SER A 190 -2.20 -5.79 5.39
C SER A 190 -2.62 -4.52 6.13
N TYR A 191 -3.84 -4.04 5.84
CA TYR A 191 -4.39 -2.90 6.57
C TYR A 191 -4.55 -3.23 8.05
N GLU A 192 -5.02 -4.43 8.40
CA GLU A 192 -5.23 -4.84 9.78
C GLU A 192 -3.90 -4.91 10.54
N GLN A 193 -2.81 -5.30 9.88
CA GLN A 193 -1.47 -5.22 10.47
C GLN A 193 -1.09 -3.77 10.74
N LEU A 194 -1.30 -2.87 9.76
CA LEU A 194 -1.00 -1.44 9.85
C LEU A 194 -1.88 -0.69 10.87
N ALA A 195 -3.20 -0.75 10.71
CA ALA A 195 -4.26 -0.20 11.58
C ALA A 195 -4.27 -0.84 12.97
N GLY A 196 -4.03 -2.14 13.06
CA GLY A 196 -3.95 -2.87 14.32
C GLY A 196 -2.81 -2.36 15.20
N GLY A 197 -1.68 -1.99 14.60
CA GLY A 197 -0.66 -1.29 15.37
C GLY A 197 -0.93 0.22 15.53
N PHE A 198 -1.74 0.87 14.68
CA PHE A 198 -2.14 2.27 14.89
C PHE A 198 -3.12 2.44 16.07
N ASN A 199 -3.96 1.45 16.36
CA ASN A 199 -4.87 1.44 17.52
C ASN A 199 -4.28 0.80 18.77
N GLN A 200 -3.20 0.05 18.63
CA GLN A 200 -2.48 -0.48 19.76
C GLN A 200 -1.32 0.45 20.08
N ARG A 201 -1.01 0.60 21.37
CA ARG A 201 0.15 1.35 21.87
C ARG A 201 1.49 0.71 21.42
N ARG A 202 1.58 -0.01 20.29
CA ARG A 202 2.46 -1.20 20.11
C ARG A 202 3.60 -1.12 19.08
N TRP A 203 3.72 -0.03 18.35
CA TRP A 203 4.48 0.01 17.10
C TRP A 203 6.03 0.21 17.17
N CYS A 204 6.71 -0.41 18.12
CA CYS A 204 8.14 -0.15 18.33
C CYS A 204 8.96 -1.29 17.68
N PHE A 205 8.91 -1.47 16.36
CA PHE A 205 9.45 -2.64 15.63
C PHE A 205 10.80 -3.17 16.14
N ILE A 206 11.86 -2.34 16.13
CA ILE A 206 13.20 -2.75 16.60
C ILE A 206 13.16 -3.11 18.09
N THR A 207 12.59 -2.26 18.93
CA THR A 207 12.55 -2.48 20.39
C THR A 207 11.64 -3.64 20.78
N THR A 208 10.62 -3.95 19.99
CA THR A 208 9.72 -5.10 20.14
C THR A 208 10.46 -6.38 19.78
N ALA A 209 11.14 -6.41 18.63
CA ALA A 209 11.96 -7.55 18.23
C ALA A 209 13.08 -7.84 19.24
N VAL A 210 13.71 -6.79 19.78
CA VAL A 210 14.72 -6.92 20.84
C VAL A 210 14.10 -7.48 22.13
N CYS A 211 12.99 -6.91 22.61
CA CYS A 211 12.34 -7.38 23.83
C CYS A 211 11.85 -8.83 23.71
N ASP A 212 11.26 -9.19 22.58
CA ASP A 212 10.80 -10.55 22.27
C ASP A 212 11.97 -11.55 22.28
N THR A 213 13.08 -11.20 21.62
CA THR A 213 14.31 -12.02 21.61
C THR A 213 14.90 -12.22 23.02
N LEU A 214 14.69 -11.26 23.92
CA LEU A 214 15.11 -11.32 25.32
C LEU A 214 14.08 -11.99 26.24
N GLY A 215 12.97 -12.50 25.70
CA GLY A 215 11.90 -13.14 26.47
C GLY A 215 11.09 -12.17 27.34
N ARG A 216 11.08 -10.88 27.01
CA ARG A 216 10.31 -9.86 27.72
C ARG A 216 8.90 -9.75 27.14
N PRO A 217 7.86 -9.55 27.98
CA PRO A 217 6.50 -9.40 27.48
C PRO A 217 6.32 -8.08 26.72
N ASP A 218 5.35 -8.03 25.81
CA ASP A 218 5.06 -6.85 24.96
C ASP A 218 4.56 -5.63 25.75
N ASP A 219 4.12 -5.80 26.98
CA ASP A 219 3.71 -4.74 27.89
C ASP A 219 4.76 -4.42 28.96
N CYS A 220 6.02 -4.86 28.76
CA CYS A 220 7.10 -4.55 29.69
C CYS A 220 7.29 -3.03 29.85
N TYR A 221 7.84 -2.67 31.01
CA TYR A 221 8.07 -1.28 31.39
C TYR A 221 8.90 -0.53 30.34
N GLU A 222 9.97 -1.16 29.84
CA GLU A 222 10.93 -0.53 28.95
C GLU A 222 10.33 -0.24 27.58
N LEU A 223 9.59 -1.20 27.01
CA LEU A 223 8.92 -1.02 25.73
C LEU A 223 7.87 0.09 25.83
N ASN A 224 7.12 0.15 26.94
CA ASN A 224 6.17 1.22 27.21
C ASN A 224 6.84 2.58 27.46
N ALA A 225 8.07 2.64 27.99
CA ALA A 225 8.84 3.87 28.09
C ALA A 225 9.20 4.41 26.68
N PHE A 226 9.72 3.57 25.79
CA PHE A 226 10.02 3.97 24.41
C PHE A 226 8.77 4.40 23.63
N ARG A 227 7.66 3.69 23.82
CA ARG A 227 6.36 4.04 23.20
C ARG A 227 5.87 5.41 23.66
N ARG A 228 5.94 5.71 24.96
CA ARG A 228 5.58 7.02 25.52
C ARG A 228 6.48 8.13 25.01
N PHE A 229 7.79 7.89 24.93
CA PHE A 229 8.73 8.83 24.34
C PHE A 229 8.38 9.16 22.88
N ARG A 230 8.18 8.14 22.05
CA ARG A 230 7.86 8.32 20.62
C ARG A 230 6.51 9.02 20.42
N ASP A 231 5.45 8.46 21.00
CA ASP A 231 4.08 8.92 20.74
C ASP A 231 3.79 10.25 21.45
N GLY A 232 4.42 10.48 22.61
CA GLY A 232 4.26 11.69 23.40
C GLY A 232 5.21 12.80 22.97
N TRP A 233 6.50 12.64 23.28
CA TRP A 233 7.47 13.73 23.16
C TRP A 233 8.03 13.89 21.74
N LEU A 234 8.43 12.79 21.08
CA LEU A 234 9.08 12.85 19.76
C LEU A 234 8.10 13.36 18.70
N SER A 235 6.84 12.93 18.74
CA SER A 235 5.80 13.36 17.81
C SER A 235 5.51 14.87 17.85
N GLN A 236 5.88 15.55 18.94
CA GLN A 236 5.70 16.99 19.13
C GLN A 236 6.91 17.81 18.66
N GLN A 237 8.01 17.16 18.25
CA GLN A 237 9.19 17.87 17.75
C GLN A 237 8.98 18.34 16.30
N PRO A 238 9.66 19.43 15.86
CA PRO A 238 9.48 20.00 14.52
C PRO A 238 9.68 19.01 13.36
N ASP A 239 10.65 18.10 13.48
CA ASP A 239 10.97 17.02 12.54
C ASP A 239 10.55 15.64 13.08
N GLY A 240 9.82 15.61 14.19
CA GLY A 240 9.42 14.39 14.88
C GLY A 240 8.56 13.46 14.03
N ALA A 241 7.62 14.03 13.28
CA ALA A 241 6.77 13.27 12.36
C ALA A 241 7.60 12.61 11.24
N GLU A 242 8.59 13.31 10.69
CA GLU A 242 9.48 12.79 9.65
C GLU A 242 10.34 11.65 10.18
N LEU A 243 10.98 11.83 11.34
CA LEU A 243 11.78 10.78 11.98
C LEU A 243 10.97 9.52 12.33
N ILE A 244 9.73 9.71 12.82
CA ILE A 244 8.83 8.61 13.12
C ILE A 244 8.43 7.88 11.82
N ASN A 245 8.15 8.62 10.76
CA ASN A 245 7.81 8.04 9.45
C ASN A 245 9.00 7.28 8.85
N GLU A 246 10.19 7.85 8.87
CA GLU A 246 11.43 7.20 8.42
C GLU A 246 11.65 5.89 9.21
N TYR A 247 11.52 5.94 10.53
CA TYR A 247 11.58 4.75 11.37
C TYR A 247 10.57 3.69 10.96
N TYR A 248 9.32 4.07 10.64
CA TYR A 248 8.29 3.11 10.27
C TYR A 248 8.53 2.42 8.94
N VAL A 249 9.15 3.11 7.98
CA VAL A 249 9.56 2.49 6.71
C VAL A 249 10.77 1.58 6.94
N LEU A 250 11.76 2.05 7.70
CA LEU A 250 13.04 1.35 7.86
C LEU A 250 12.98 0.15 8.81
N ALA A 251 12.31 0.31 9.96
CA ALA A 251 12.39 -0.63 11.07
C ALA A 251 11.87 -2.05 10.76
N PRO A 252 10.77 -2.26 10.01
CA PRO A 252 10.35 -3.60 9.61
C PRO A 252 11.39 -4.31 8.75
N MET A 253 11.99 -3.59 7.78
CA MET A 253 13.03 -4.14 6.91
C MET A 253 14.28 -4.52 7.70
N LEU A 254 14.67 -3.68 8.66
CA LEU A 254 15.80 -3.92 9.55
C LEU A 254 15.59 -5.17 10.40
N VAL A 255 14.42 -5.33 11.02
CA VAL A 255 14.08 -6.51 11.82
C VAL A 255 14.08 -7.78 10.95
N GLU A 256 13.54 -7.71 9.75
CA GLU A 256 13.54 -8.85 8.82
C GLU A 256 14.98 -9.23 8.42
N ARG A 257 15.84 -8.25 8.11
CA ARG A 257 17.27 -8.50 7.84
C ARG A 257 18.00 -9.09 9.04
N MET A 258 17.70 -8.63 10.26
CA MET A 258 18.24 -9.23 11.49
C MET A 258 17.88 -10.71 11.58
N LYS A 259 16.62 -11.07 11.31
CA LYS A 259 16.15 -12.47 11.31
C LYS A 259 16.83 -13.30 10.22
N GLN A 260 16.87 -12.80 8.98
CA GLN A 260 17.48 -13.47 7.84
C GLN A 260 19.00 -13.66 7.98
N SER A 261 19.68 -12.79 8.73
CA SER A 261 21.12 -12.92 8.98
C SER A 261 21.50 -14.13 9.85
N GLY A 262 20.54 -14.78 10.50
CA GLY A 262 20.78 -15.82 11.51
C GLY A 262 21.39 -15.30 12.82
N ARG A 263 21.66 -13.99 12.92
CA ARG A 263 22.29 -13.33 14.08
C ARG A 263 21.31 -12.47 14.90
N CYS A 264 20.01 -12.68 14.73
CA CYS A 264 18.97 -11.89 15.42
C CYS A 264 19.16 -11.85 16.94
N GLY A 265 19.53 -12.98 17.55
CA GLY A 265 19.84 -13.07 18.99
C GLY A 265 20.99 -12.17 19.44
N GLU A 266 22.09 -12.21 18.70
CA GLU A 266 23.30 -11.43 18.99
C GLU A 266 23.05 -9.93 18.80
N ILE A 267 22.49 -9.54 17.64
CA ILE A 267 22.19 -8.13 17.33
C ILE A 267 21.20 -7.57 18.35
N SER A 268 20.19 -8.35 18.74
CA SER A 268 19.21 -7.88 19.74
C SER A 268 19.85 -7.64 21.10
N ARG A 269 20.77 -8.51 21.51
CA ARG A 269 21.51 -8.33 22.77
C ARG A 269 22.40 -7.09 22.72
N GLU A 270 23.14 -6.88 21.64
CA GLU A 270 23.97 -5.68 21.44
C GLU A 270 23.15 -4.39 21.46
N LEU A 271 21.98 -4.40 20.80
CA LEU A 271 21.07 -3.26 20.80
C LEU A 271 20.55 -2.94 22.20
N TRP A 272 20.23 -3.98 22.97
CA TRP A 272 19.78 -3.83 24.34
C TRP A 272 20.88 -3.27 25.25
N GLU A 273 22.01 -3.97 25.32
CA GLU A 273 23.14 -3.64 26.21
C GLU A 273 23.82 -2.31 25.85
N GLY A 274 23.67 -1.85 24.61
CA GLY A 274 24.19 -0.57 24.16
C GLY A 274 23.13 0.53 24.09
N PRO A 275 22.65 0.85 22.88
CA PRO A 275 21.86 2.05 22.63
C PRO A 275 20.52 2.07 23.36
N LEU A 276 19.80 0.94 23.46
CA LEU A 276 18.46 0.93 24.06
C LEU A 276 18.49 1.12 25.57
N SER A 277 19.40 0.45 26.29
CA SER A 277 19.55 0.68 27.73
C SER A 277 19.93 2.14 28.03
N ARG A 278 20.80 2.76 27.21
CA ARG A 278 21.13 4.19 27.36
C ARG A 278 19.93 5.10 27.09
N CYS A 279 19.17 4.83 26.03
CA CYS A 279 17.92 5.54 25.77
C CYS A 279 16.97 5.44 26.97
N LEU A 280 16.81 4.26 27.55
CA LEU A 280 15.93 4.08 28.71
C LEU A 280 16.37 4.94 29.90
N THR A 281 17.67 4.94 30.24
CA THR A 281 18.21 5.82 31.28
C THR A 281 17.96 7.29 30.98
N PHE A 282 18.15 7.73 29.73
CA PHE A 282 17.83 9.11 29.35
C PHE A 282 16.35 9.45 29.52
N LEU A 283 15.45 8.51 29.24
CA LEU A 283 14.01 8.72 29.46
C LEU A 283 13.66 8.80 30.94
N GLU A 284 14.28 7.97 31.79
CA GLU A 284 14.07 7.99 33.24
C GLU A 284 14.59 9.28 33.89
N GLU A 285 15.63 9.87 33.31
CA GLU A 285 16.22 11.13 33.75
C GLU A 285 15.57 12.38 33.12
N GLY A 286 14.55 12.22 32.26
CA GLY A 286 13.90 13.36 31.57
C GLY A 286 14.82 14.06 30.56
N LYS A 287 15.67 13.30 29.87
CA LYS A 287 16.63 13.77 28.86
C LYS A 287 16.20 13.31 27.46
N GLU A 288 14.99 13.69 27.06
CA GLU A 288 14.34 13.19 25.83
C GLU A 288 15.14 13.53 24.56
N GLU A 289 15.77 14.69 24.47
CA GLU A 289 16.59 15.07 23.32
C GLU A 289 17.88 14.23 23.21
N GLN A 290 18.43 13.75 24.32
CA GLN A 290 19.55 12.80 24.31
C GLN A 290 19.07 11.42 23.87
N CYS A 291 17.92 10.97 24.36
CA CYS A 291 17.27 9.74 23.89
C CYS A 291 17.02 9.79 22.38
N ARG A 292 16.51 10.92 21.86
CA ARG A 292 16.29 11.12 20.42
C ARG A 292 17.56 10.92 19.61
N ARG A 293 18.65 11.60 19.96
CA ARG A 293 19.93 11.46 19.24
C ARG A 293 20.43 10.01 19.25
N GLN A 294 20.43 9.38 20.42
CA GLN A 294 20.87 8.00 20.57
C GLN A 294 19.99 7.02 19.76
N TYR A 295 18.68 7.27 19.70
CA TYR A 295 17.73 6.46 18.95
C TYR A 295 17.95 6.57 17.44
N VAL A 296 18.13 7.79 16.92
CA VAL A 296 18.41 8.03 15.50
C VAL A 296 19.74 7.39 15.09
N GLU A 297 20.79 7.56 15.91
CA GLU A 297 22.09 6.93 15.68
C GLU A 297 22.01 5.41 15.66
N MET A 298 21.23 4.81 16.57
CA MET A 298 21.00 3.37 16.60
C MET A 298 20.38 2.87 15.30
N VAL A 299 19.30 3.50 14.82
CA VAL A 299 18.60 3.08 13.60
C VAL A 299 19.50 3.20 12.38
N ARG A 300 20.20 4.32 12.23
CA ARG A 300 21.15 4.55 11.13
C ARG A 300 22.34 3.60 11.18
N GLY A 301 22.88 3.34 12.37
CA GLY A 301 23.96 2.38 12.57
C GLY A 301 23.54 0.96 12.18
N LEU A 302 22.30 0.58 12.52
CA LEU A 302 21.74 -0.71 12.13
C LEU A 302 21.55 -0.81 10.62
N GLN A 303 21.06 0.26 10.00
CA GLN A 303 20.89 0.35 8.55
C GLN A 303 22.22 0.15 7.82
N ASN A 304 23.26 0.89 8.19
CA ASN A 304 24.60 0.77 7.59
C ASN A 304 25.23 -0.61 7.76
N ARG A 305 24.83 -1.37 8.78
CA ARG A 305 25.36 -2.71 9.04
C ARG A 305 24.62 -3.80 8.25
N LEU A 306 23.34 -3.62 7.96
CA LEU A 306 22.47 -4.64 7.37
C LEU A 306 22.13 -4.40 5.88
N PHE A 307 22.49 -3.24 5.35
CA PHE A 307 22.30 -2.80 3.97
C PHE A 307 23.61 -2.32 3.37
#